data_AF-A0A2V8Z3D4-F1
#
_entry.id   AF-A0A2V8Z3D4-F1
#
_cell.length_a   1.000
_cell.length_b   1.000
_cell.length_c   1.000
_cell.angle_alpha   90.00
_cell.angle_beta   90.00
_cell.angle_gamma   90.00
#
_symmetry.space_group_name_H-M   'P 1'
#
loop_
_entity.id
_entity.type
_entity.pdbx_description
1 polymer ?
#
loop_
_entity_poly.entity_id
_entity_poly.type
_entity_poly.pdbx_seq_one_letter_code
_entity_poly.pdbx_strand_id
1 'polypeptide(L)'
;MNAAATAPSITTQPANQTVTVGQTATFTVVAAGTAPLGYQWQKNGTAISRATSASYTTPTTTSADSGAQFVVVVSNSAGSVTSNAATLTVSATAVAPTITTQPANQTVTVGQTATFTVVATGTTPLGYQWQKNGTAIRGATSASYTTPATTSTDNGAQFRVVVSNVAGNVTSNAATLTVNAAGTMPQFGHVFIVIGENSPYSSTYNSSNMPYLTSLADQYGLSTMYWADTHPSIGNYEVFTAGQIFSNNDSDTPFSLPLSSDNIAAEVEKAGKTWKDYVETGGSDASVQGCGALNSGTYYVRHDPLQYFTNINKANIVCFSQFATDLANNTLPNLSWLSPNGCDDAHDCGLGTFDNWLKTEIGPLLASSYFQPGGDGLLIITFDEDDGSGTPNCSTTTVGQGCGGQVETVVISAVSKLAYKSTAGDPANYNNTYDHANILRTMAGALGLNTSGLGGAARCVPMADFF
;
A
#
# COMPACT_ATOMS: atom_id res chain seq x y z
N MET A 1 42.77 49.80 -73.03
CA MET A 1 41.41 49.25 -72.84
C MET A 1 41.22 49.07 -71.34
N ASN A 2 40.25 49.75 -70.73
CA ASN A 2 39.89 49.49 -69.33
C ASN A 2 39.21 48.12 -69.27
N ALA A 3 39.66 47.22 -68.39
CA ALA A 3 38.99 45.94 -68.18
C ALA A 3 37.53 46.19 -67.75
N ALA A 4 36.58 45.45 -68.34
CA ALA A 4 35.17 45.55 -67.97
C ALA A 4 34.98 45.09 -66.51
N ALA A 5 34.22 45.84 -65.73
CA ALA A 5 33.93 45.50 -64.34
C ALA A 5 33.08 44.22 -64.26
N THR A 6 33.50 43.28 -63.39
CA THR A 6 32.78 42.05 -63.06
C THR A 6 31.77 42.29 -61.95
N ALA A 7 30.51 41.90 -62.18
CA ALA A 7 29.43 41.99 -61.19
C ALA A 7 29.71 41.12 -59.95
N PRO A 8 29.16 41.45 -58.76
CA PRO A 8 29.43 40.69 -57.56
C PRO A 8 28.83 39.28 -57.60
N SER A 9 29.53 38.31 -57.02
CA SER A 9 29.06 36.94 -56.82
C SER A 9 29.34 36.52 -55.37
N ILE A 10 28.38 35.87 -54.72
CA ILE A 10 28.55 35.40 -53.34
C ILE A 10 29.18 34.02 -53.37
N THR A 11 30.39 33.92 -52.81
CA THR A 11 31.16 32.66 -52.70
C THR A 11 30.95 31.99 -51.34
N THR A 12 30.44 32.71 -50.34
CA THR A 12 30.01 32.13 -49.06
C THR A 12 28.76 32.85 -48.56
N GLN A 13 27.67 32.09 -48.44
CA GLN A 13 26.38 32.58 -47.95
C GLN A 13 26.41 32.77 -46.43
N PRO A 14 25.58 33.68 -45.87
CA PRO A 14 25.39 33.75 -44.43
C PRO A 14 24.74 32.45 -43.91
N ALA A 15 25.21 31.97 -42.78
CA ALA A 15 24.67 30.79 -42.11
C ALA A 15 23.63 31.18 -41.04
N ASN A 16 22.65 30.30 -40.81
CA ASN A 16 21.71 30.42 -39.68
C ASN A 16 22.47 30.55 -38.36
N GLN A 17 21.93 31.33 -37.42
CA GLN A 17 22.53 31.55 -36.11
C GLN A 17 21.54 31.17 -35.01
N THR A 18 22.03 30.48 -33.98
CA THR A 18 21.25 30.18 -32.76
C THR A 18 21.94 30.83 -31.58
N VAL A 19 21.19 31.63 -30.82
CA VAL A 19 21.69 32.33 -29.62
C VAL A 19 20.67 32.24 -28.48
N THR A 20 21.13 32.47 -27.25
CA THR A 20 20.24 32.63 -26.08
C THR A 20 19.84 34.09 -25.93
N VAL A 21 18.65 34.37 -25.38
CA VAL A 21 18.21 35.74 -25.06
C VAL A 21 19.32 36.53 -24.35
N GLY A 22 19.54 37.77 -24.77
CA GLY A 22 20.58 38.67 -24.27
C GLY A 22 21.92 38.58 -24.99
N GLN A 23 22.15 37.54 -25.81
CA GLN A 23 23.35 37.40 -26.64
C GLN A 23 23.18 38.08 -28.00
N THR A 24 24.29 38.39 -28.66
CA THR A 24 24.33 38.90 -30.05
C THR A 24 24.62 37.77 -31.03
N ALA A 25 24.07 37.84 -32.25
CA ALA A 25 24.41 36.93 -33.35
C ALA A 25 25.20 37.67 -34.44
N THR A 26 26.17 37.01 -35.09
CA THR A 26 26.94 37.61 -36.20
C THR A 26 26.71 36.83 -37.49
N PHE A 27 26.33 37.54 -38.54
CA PHE A 27 26.18 37.03 -39.90
C PHE A 27 27.31 37.56 -40.78
N THR A 28 27.88 36.72 -41.62
CA THR A 28 29.00 37.08 -42.51
C THR A 28 28.73 36.61 -43.93
N VAL A 29 29.21 37.36 -44.92
CA VAL A 29 29.18 36.98 -46.34
C VAL A 29 30.57 37.11 -46.93
N VAL A 30 30.91 36.24 -47.88
CA VAL A 30 32.09 36.42 -48.75
C VAL A 30 31.60 36.59 -50.17
N ALA A 31 32.07 37.66 -50.83
CA ALA A 31 31.71 37.99 -52.19
C ALA A 31 32.96 38.35 -53.01
N ALA A 32 32.95 37.96 -54.29
CA ALA A 32 33.96 38.30 -55.28
C ALA A 32 33.36 39.22 -56.35
N GLY A 33 34.17 40.09 -56.95
CA GLY A 33 33.75 41.02 -58.00
C GLY A 33 34.74 42.18 -58.12
N THR A 34 34.53 43.07 -59.08
CA THR A 34 35.36 44.28 -59.20
C THR A 34 35.11 45.21 -58.02
N ALA A 35 36.17 45.61 -57.33
CA ALA A 35 36.09 46.54 -56.19
C ALA A 35 35.79 47.98 -56.64
N PRO A 36 35.18 48.82 -55.78
CA PRO A 36 34.73 48.53 -54.41
C PRO A 36 33.39 47.75 -54.39
N LEU A 37 33.26 46.82 -53.43
CA LEU A 37 32.00 46.16 -53.13
C LEU A 37 31.26 46.94 -52.03
N GLY A 38 30.01 47.30 -52.29
CA GLY A 38 29.06 47.82 -51.31
C GLY A 38 28.25 46.68 -50.70
N TYR A 39 27.90 46.81 -49.42
CA TYR A 39 27.05 45.86 -48.70
C TYR A 39 25.87 46.61 -48.08
N GLN A 40 24.71 45.95 -48.00
CA GLN A 40 23.57 46.44 -47.23
C GLN A 40 22.79 45.25 -46.66
N TRP A 41 22.87 45.05 -45.34
CA TRP A 41 22.09 44.02 -44.65
C TRP A 41 20.63 44.43 -44.49
N GLN A 42 19.75 43.44 -44.51
CA GLN A 42 18.31 43.61 -44.30
C GLN A 42 17.82 42.58 -43.27
N LYS A 43 16.88 42.98 -42.41
CA LYS A 43 16.12 42.10 -41.50
C LYS A 43 14.69 42.02 -42.02
N ASN A 44 14.21 40.82 -42.33
CA ASN A 44 12.85 40.58 -42.84
C ASN A 44 12.49 41.51 -44.03
N GLY A 45 13.41 41.69 -44.97
CA GLY A 45 13.24 42.54 -46.16
C GLY A 45 13.39 44.05 -45.92
N THR A 46 13.62 44.50 -44.69
CA THR A 46 13.85 45.92 -44.36
C THR A 46 15.34 46.20 -44.16
N ALA A 47 15.86 47.21 -44.85
CA ALA A 47 17.27 47.60 -44.74
C ALA A 47 17.64 48.03 -43.31
N ILE A 48 18.75 47.49 -42.80
CA ILE A 48 19.28 47.82 -41.49
C ILE A 48 20.20 49.02 -41.65
N SER A 49 19.87 50.11 -40.94
CA SER A 49 20.64 51.36 -41.02
C SER A 49 22.12 51.12 -40.71
N ARG A 50 23.00 51.64 -41.58
CA ARG A 50 24.48 51.60 -41.45
C ARG A 50 25.12 50.19 -41.46
N ALA A 51 24.36 49.13 -41.72
CA ALA A 51 24.90 47.78 -41.83
C ALA A 51 25.53 47.54 -43.22
N THR A 52 26.66 48.21 -43.49
CA THR A 52 27.29 48.29 -44.83
C THR A 52 28.63 47.56 -44.94
N SER A 53 28.87 46.57 -44.08
CA SER A 53 30.08 45.74 -44.07
C SER A 53 29.76 44.29 -44.48
N ALA A 54 30.80 43.52 -44.81
CA ALA A 54 30.69 42.09 -45.11
C ALA A 54 30.20 41.24 -43.91
N SER A 55 30.16 41.81 -42.71
CA SER A 55 29.59 41.21 -41.51
C SER A 55 28.55 42.14 -40.87
N TYR A 56 27.53 41.56 -40.24
CA TYR A 56 26.57 42.25 -39.40
C TYR A 56 26.36 41.49 -38.08
N THR A 57 26.51 42.20 -36.97
CA THR A 57 26.23 41.68 -35.63
C THR A 57 24.94 42.33 -35.12
N THR A 58 24.00 41.53 -34.64
CA THR A 58 22.74 42.02 -34.07
C THR A 58 22.99 42.79 -32.77
N PRO A 59 22.10 43.71 -32.37
CA PRO A 59 21.96 44.07 -30.96
C PRO A 59 21.69 42.84 -30.09
N THR A 60 21.73 43.01 -28.77
CA THR A 60 21.33 41.96 -27.82
C THR A 60 19.93 41.46 -28.15
N THR A 61 19.79 40.17 -28.39
CA THR A 61 18.57 39.57 -28.91
C THR A 61 17.53 39.33 -27.82
N THR A 62 16.26 39.39 -28.20
CA THR A 62 15.10 39.02 -27.37
C THR A 62 14.37 37.82 -27.96
N SER A 63 13.46 37.19 -27.22
CA SER A 63 12.66 36.07 -27.75
C SER A 63 11.83 36.47 -28.98
N ALA A 64 11.45 37.75 -29.10
CA ALA A 64 10.72 38.29 -30.25
C ALA A 64 11.57 38.36 -31.54
N ASP A 65 12.89 38.26 -31.45
CA ASP A 65 13.79 38.23 -32.61
C ASP A 65 13.90 36.84 -33.25
N SER A 66 13.41 35.78 -32.58
CA SER A 66 13.46 34.41 -33.09
C SER A 66 12.61 34.26 -34.35
N GLY A 67 13.18 33.65 -35.39
CA GLY A 67 12.59 33.52 -36.71
C GLY A 67 12.91 34.67 -37.67
N ALA A 68 13.59 35.74 -37.22
CA ALA A 68 14.01 36.81 -38.11
C ALA A 68 15.01 36.31 -39.16
N GLN A 69 14.83 36.75 -40.41
CA GLN A 69 15.69 36.41 -41.54
C GLN A 69 16.60 37.58 -41.90
N PHE A 70 17.88 37.28 -42.10
CA PHE A 70 18.92 38.23 -42.48
C PHE A 70 19.42 37.91 -43.89
N VAL A 71 19.39 38.93 -44.75
CA VAL A 71 19.95 38.89 -46.11
C VAL A 71 20.88 40.07 -46.32
N VAL A 72 21.85 39.93 -47.20
CA VAL A 72 22.74 41.03 -47.61
C VAL A 72 22.68 41.21 -49.11
N VAL A 73 22.53 42.45 -49.54
CA VAL A 73 22.69 42.85 -50.94
C VAL A 73 24.12 43.35 -51.12
N VAL A 74 24.86 42.70 -52.03
CA VAL A 74 26.22 43.10 -52.41
C VAL A 74 26.16 43.76 -53.78
N SER A 75 26.74 44.95 -53.93
CA SER A 75 26.68 45.72 -55.18
C SER A 75 28.04 46.32 -55.58
N ASN A 76 28.22 46.55 -56.87
CA ASN A 76 29.27 47.40 -57.43
C ASN A 76 28.75 48.12 -58.69
N SER A 77 29.62 48.78 -59.46
CA SER A 77 29.23 49.50 -60.68
C SER A 77 28.70 48.61 -61.81
N ALA A 78 28.91 47.30 -61.75
CA ALA A 78 28.46 46.34 -62.77
C ALA A 78 27.15 45.62 -62.41
N GLY A 79 26.69 45.69 -61.15
CA GLY A 79 25.41 45.11 -60.74
C GLY A 79 25.32 44.80 -59.24
N SER A 80 24.33 43.99 -58.87
CA SER A 80 24.12 43.52 -57.50
C SER A 80 23.69 42.06 -57.43
N VAL A 81 23.92 41.43 -56.29
CA VAL A 81 23.47 40.08 -55.94
C VAL A 81 22.97 40.07 -54.50
N THR A 82 21.88 39.34 -54.25
CA THR A 82 21.32 39.16 -52.90
C THR A 82 21.70 37.78 -52.37
N SER A 83 22.07 37.70 -51.10
CA SER A 83 22.35 36.43 -50.44
C SER A 83 21.09 35.58 -50.25
N ASN A 84 21.30 34.30 -49.94
CA ASN A 84 20.27 33.49 -49.30
C ASN A 84 19.92 34.08 -47.93
N ALA A 85 18.71 33.81 -47.45
CA ALA A 85 18.27 34.18 -46.11
C ALA A 85 18.92 33.27 -45.05
N ALA A 86 19.51 33.90 -44.04
CA ALA A 86 19.95 33.25 -42.82
C ALA A 86 18.96 33.53 -41.69
N THR A 87 18.45 32.49 -41.04
CA THR A 87 17.48 32.60 -39.94
C THR A 87 18.20 32.74 -38.60
N LEU A 88 17.71 33.65 -37.76
CA LEU A 88 18.08 33.76 -36.35
C LEU A 88 17.12 32.95 -35.48
N THR A 89 17.62 32.03 -34.67
CA THR A 89 16.85 31.34 -33.64
C THR A 89 17.30 31.84 -32.27
N VAL A 90 16.38 32.43 -31.49
CA VAL A 90 16.65 32.89 -30.13
C VAL A 90 15.96 31.96 -29.15
N SER A 91 16.74 31.24 -28.35
CA SER A 91 16.23 30.36 -27.29
C SER A 91 16.11 31.11 -25.97
N ALA A 92 15.04 30.84 -25.22
CA ALA A 92 14.88 31.39 -23.87
C ALA A 92 15.99 30.90 -22.94
N THR A 93 16.32 31.72 -21.93
CA THR A 93 17.24 31.32 -20.87
C THR A 93 16.61 30.21 -20.03
N ALA A 94 17.32 29.10 -19.86
CA ALA A 94 16.85 28.02 -19.00
C ALA A 94 16.83 28.47 -17.52
N VAL A 95 15.77 28.10 -16.82
CA VAL A 95 15.53 28.43 -15.41
C VAL A 95 15.86 27.20 -14.57
N ALA A 96 16.77 27.34 -13.61
CA ALA A 96 17.16 26.26 -12.71
C ALA A 96 15.96 25.76 -11.86
N PRO A 97 15.98 24.50 -11.39
CA PRO A 97 14.84 23.97 -10.67
C PRO A 97 14.66 24.65 -9.30
N THR A 98 13.41 24.83 -8.89
CA THR A 98 13.02 25.32 -7.56
C THR A 98 12.02 24.36 -6.93
N ILE A 99 12.25 23.94 -5.69
CA ILE A 99 11.33 23.06 -4.95
C ILE A 99 10.25 23.91 -4.29
N THR A 100 8.99 23.66 -4.65
CA THR A 100 7.81 24.35 -4.09
C THR A 100 7.13 23.56 -2.99
N THR A 101 7.35 22.24 -2.93
CA THR A 101 6.86 21.38 -1.85
C THR A 101 7.96 20.41 -1.46
N GLN A 102 8.38 20.51 -0.19
CA GLN A 102 9.42 19.66 0.39
C GLN A 102 8.85 18.27 0.75
N PRO A 103 9.68 17.22 0.76
CA PRO A 103 9.30 15.93 1.35
C PRO A 103 8.96 16.09 2.83
N ALA A 104 7.89 15.43 3.29
CA ALA A 104 7.48 15.41 4.68
C ALA A 104 8.07 14.21 5.44
N ASN A 105 8.31 14.37 6.74
CA ASN A 105 8.69 13.26 7.62
C ASN A 105 7.62 12.14 7.57
N GLN A 106 8.06 10.90 7.69
CA GLN A 106 7.18 9.73 7.70
C GLN A 106 7.41 8.94 8.99
N THR A 107 6.33 8.42 9.57
CA THR A 107 6.39 7.49 10.69
C THR A 107 5.68 6.21 10.28
N VAL A 108 6.37 5.09 10.41
CA VAL A 108 5.86 3.77 10.03
C VAL A 108 6.27 2.74 11.09
N THR A 109 5.64 1.59 11.11
CA THR A 109 6.07 0.45 11.94
C THR A 109 6.99 -0.47 11.13
N VAL A 110 7.89 -1.21 11.79
CA VAL A 110 8.70 -2.25 11.14
C VAL A 110 7.81 -3.15 10.27
N GLY A 111 8.28 -3.43 9.05
CA GLY A 111 7.54 -4.15 8.01
C GLY A 111 6.82 -3.23 7.03
N GLN A 112 6.47 -2.00 7.45
CA GLN A 112 5.74 -1.04 6.61
C GLN A 112 6.62 -0.24 5.67
N THR A 113 6.04 0.21 4.55
CA THR A 113 6.70 1.09 3.58
C THR A 113 6.38 2.56 3.88
N ALA A 114 7.28 3.48 3.51
CA ALA A 114 7.07 4.92 3.62
C ALA A 114 7.17 5.56 2.23
N THR A 115 6.30 6.53 1.93
CA THR A 115 6.32 7.26 0.65
C THR A 115 6.70 8.73 0.86
N PHE A 116 7.68 9.20 0.11
CA PHE A 116 8.14 10.58 0.07
C PHE A 116 7.83 11.20 -1.30
N THR A 117 7.39 12.45 -1.33
CA THR A 117 7.04 13.17 -2.56
C THR A 117 7.70 14.55 -2.57
N VAL A 118 7.93 15.09 -3.78
CA VAL A 118 8.44 16.45 -3.98
C VAL A 118 7.67 17.12 -5.11
N VAL A 119 7.49 18.44 -5.04
CA VAL A 119 7.02 19.25 -6.17
C VAL A 119 8.07 20.29 -6.50
N ALA A 120 8.46 20.37 -7.77
CA ALA A 120 9.45 21.31 -8.27
C ALA A 120 9.03 21.95 -9.59
N THR A 121 9.49 23.17 -9.82
CA THR A 121 9.33 23.94 -11.07
C THR A 121 10.69 24.22 -11.68
N GLY A 122 10.73 24.61 -12.96
CA GLY A 122 11.97 24.91 -13.70
C GLY A 122 11.81 24.59 -15.18
N THR A 123 12.83 24.89 -15.99
CA THR A 123 12.84 24.47 -17.40
C THR A 123 12.86 22.95 -17.50
N THR A 124 11.96 22.38 -18.31
CA THR A 124 11.85 20.93 -18.51
C THR A 124 12.89 20.41 -19.51
N PRO A 125 13.27 19.11 -19.44
CA PRO A 125 12.85 18.13 -18.44
C PRO A 125 13.52 18.32 -17.08
N LEU A 126 12.79 18.03 -16.01
CA LEU A 126 13.35 17.91 -14.66
C LEU A 126 13.77 16.45 -14.44
N GLY A 127 14.99 16.24 -13.97
CA GLY A 127 15.48 14.96 -13.46
C GLY A 127 15.42 14.93 -11.94
N TYR A 128 15.21 13.74 -11.37
CA TYR A 128 15.16 13.50 -9.92
C TYR A 128 16.17 12.42 -9.54
N GLN A 129 16.71 12.51 -8.34
CA GLN A 129 17.50 11.44 -7.73
C GLN A 129 17.31 11.46 -6.21
N TRP A 130 16.59 10.47 -5.68
CA TRP A 130 16.43 10.32 -4.24
C TRP A 130 17.71 9.80 -3.58
N GLN A 131 17.93 10.24 -2.35
CA GLN A 131 19.08 9.88 -1.53
C GLN A 131 18.62 9.47 -0.13
N LYS A 132 19.20 8.39 0.39
CA LYS A 132 19.07 7.95 1.79
C LYS A 132 20.38 8.22 2.52
N ASN A 133 20.35 8.99 3.60
CA ASN A 133 21.51 9.31 4.44
C ASN A 133 22.74 9.81 3.66
N GLY A 134 22.55 10.62 2.61
CA GLY A 134 23.68 11.03 1.76
C GLY A 134 23.76 10.33 0.41
N THR A 135 23.33 9.07 0.34
CA THR A 135 23.68 8.15 -0.75
C THR A 135 22.54 8.00 -1.74
N ALA A 136 22.85 8.06 -3.03
CA ALA A 136 21.86 7.90 -4.10
C ALA A 136 21.19 6.51 -4.06
N ILE A 137 19.86 6.50 -4.11
CA ILE A 137 19.06 5.30 -4.23
C ILE A 137 18.94 4.95 -5.71
N ARG A 138 19.48 3.80 -6.10
CA ARG A 138 19.50 3.37 -7.50
C ARG A 138 18.08 3.28 -8.07
N GLY A 139 17.84 3.92 -9.22
CA GLY A 139 16.56 3.88 -9.92
C GLY A 139 15.46 4.80 -9.37
N ALA A 140 15.69 5.49 -8.25
CA ALA A 140 14.72 6.41 -7.67
C ALA A 140 14.78 7.78 -8.35
N THR A 141 14.28 7.85 -9.59
CA THR A 141 14.38 9.01 -10.48
C THR A 141 13.05 9.72 -10.78
N SER A 142 12.05 9.50 -9.93
CA SER A 142 10.71 10.09 -10.02
C SER A 142 10.48 11.18 -8.96
N ALA A 143 9.42 11.98 -9.12
CA ALA A 143 9.00 12.97 -8.15
C ALA A 143 8.49 12.35 -6.82
N SER A 144 8.27 11.04 -6.78
CA SER A 144 7.97 10.26 -5.58
C SER A 144 8.94 9.09 -5.42
N TYR A 145 9.13 8.65 -4.17
CA TYR A 145 9.87 7.45 -3.81
C TYR A 145 9.19 6.74 -2.65
N THR A 146 8.95 5.43 -2.81
CA THR A 146 8.43 4.55 -1.76
C THR A 146 9.55 3.61 -1.33
N THR A 147 9.78 3.50 -0.02
CA THR A 147 10.79 2.58 0.54
C THR A 147 10.37 1.13 0.33
N PRO A 148 11.31 0.17 0.32
CA PRO A 148 11.00 -1.21 0.67
C PRO A 148 10.39 -1.30 2.09
N ALA A 149 9.89 -2.48 2.45
CA ALA A 149 9.47 -2.79 3.82
C ALA A 149 10.58 -2.39 4.81
N THR A 150 10.23 -1.53 5.76
CA THR A 150 11.22 -0.94 6.67
C THR A 150 11.60 -1.90 7.77
N THR A 151 12.82 -1.75 8.25
CA THR A 151 13.37 -2.48 9.38
C THR A 151 13.67 -1.51 10.52
N SER A 152 13.93 -2.02 11.71
CA SER A 152 14.37 -1.18 12.84
C SER A 152 15.66 -0.41 12.53
N THR A 153 16.49 -0.89 11.60
CA THR A 153 17.71 -0.20 11.15
C THR A 153 17.46 1.02 10.27
N ASP A 154 16.24 1.17 9.74
CA ASP A 154 15.83 2.33 8.96
C ASP A 154 15.37 3.50 9.83
N ASN A 155 15.18 3.29 11.14
CA ASN A 155 14.74 4.33 12.06
C ASN A 155 15.76 5.48 12.11
N GLY A 156 15.28 6.71 11.93
CA GLY A 156 16.08 7.93 11.86
C GLY A 156 16.75 8.16 10.50
N ALA A 157 16.52 7.31 9.49
CA ALA A 157 17.05 7.56 8.15
C ALA A 157 16.49 8.84 7.55
N GLN A 158 17.33 9.61 6.88
CA GLN A 158 16.97 10.87 6.22
C GLN A 158 16.87 10.68 4.71
N PHE A 159 15.74 11.07 4.15
CA PHE A 159 15.46 11.07 2.71
C PHE A 159 15.45 12.49 2.16
N ARG A 160 16.18 12.69 1.06
CA ARG A 160 16.15 13.94 0.29
C ARG A 160 16.21 13.64 -1.20
N VAL A 161 15.84 14.60 -2.02
CA VAL A 161 15.89 14.48 -3.49
C VAL A 161 16.67 15.63 -4.10
N VAL A 162 17.53 15.28 -5.06
CA VAL A 162 18.19 16.26 -5.94
C VAL A 162 17.34 16.39 -7.20
N VAL A 163 16.87 17.61 -7.47
CA VAL A 163 16.15 17.95 -8.70
C VAL A 163 17.07 18.74 -9.61
N SER A 164 17.22 18.32 -10.87
CA SER A 164 18.17 18.90 -11.82
C SER A 164 17.55 19.16 -13.19
N ASN A 165 18.05 20.17 -13.90
CA ASN A 165 17.84 20.36 -15.32
C ASN A 165 19.10 20.96 -15.97
N VAL A 166 18.98 21.40 -17.23
CA VAL A 166 20.10 21.98 -17.99
C VAL A 166 20.68 23.28 -17.39
N ALA A 167 19.92 23.98 -16.55
CA ALA A 167 20.35 25.24 -15.92
C ALA A 167 20.98 25.04 -14.53
N GLY A 168 20.79 23.88 -13.90
CA GLY A 168 21.37 23.60 -12.59
C GLY A 168 20.62 22.54 -11.80
N ASN A 169 20.84 22.52 -10.49
CA ASN A 169 20.18 21.60 -9.57
C ASN A 169 19.85 22.29 -8.24
N VAL A 170 18.89 21.70 -7.52
CA VAL A 170 18.50 22.06 -6.16
C VAL A 170 18.29 20.78 -5.36
N THR A 171 18.68 20.78 -4.09
CA THR A 171 18.46 19.64 -3.18
C THR A 171 17.36 20.00 -2.18
N SER A 172 16.44 19.06 -1.92
CA SER A 172 15.38 19.24 -0.93
C SER A 172 15.91 19.30 0.50
N ASN A 173 15.07 19.77 1.42
CA ASN A 173 15.23 19.48 2.83
C ASN A 173 15.20 17.96 3.06
N ALA A 174 15.82 17.51 4.16
CA ALA A 174 15.74 16.13 4.59
C ALA A 174 14.42 15.86 5.30
N ALA A 175 13.70 14.82 4.86
CA ALA A 175 12.61 14.22 5.61
C ALA A 175 13.14 13.03 6.42
N THR A 176 12.80 12.96 7.70
CA THR A 176 13.18 11.87 8.59
C THR A 176 12.14 10.74 8.51
N LEU A 177 12.62 9.51 8.41
CA LEU A 177 11.83 8.29 8.59
C LEU A 177 11.94 7.84 10.04
N THR A 178 10.82 7.82 10.76
CA THR A 178 10.71 7.17 12.07
C THR A 178 10.16 5.77 11.84
N VAL A 179 10.88 4.74 12.30
CA VAL A 179 10.41 3.36 12.26
C VAL A 179 10.18 2.89 13.69
N ASN A 180 8.91 2.78 14.06
CA ASN A 180 8.50 2.21 15.33
C ASN A 180 8.75 0.70 15.29
N ALA A 181 9.26 0.14 16.39
CA ALA A 181 9.31 -1.31 16.53
C ALA A 181 7.90 -1.88 16.31
N ALA A 182 7.80 -3.04 15.65
CA ALA A 182 6.58 -3.83 15.75
C ALA A 182 6.33 -4.07 17.24
N GLY A 183 5.11 -3.77 17.72
CA GLY A 183 4.75 -4.05 19.10
C GLY A 183 5.05 -5.52 19.39
N THR A 184 5.72 -5.81 20.52
CA THR A 184 5.85 -7.19 20.97
C THR A 184 4.49 -7.63 21.46
N MET A 185 3.93 -8.68 20.86
CA MET A 185 2.69 -9.28 21.37
C MET A 185 2.86 -9.62 22.84
N PRO A 186 1.99 -9.11 23.74
CA PRO A 186 1.91 -9.61 25.10
C PRO A 186 1.70 -11.13 25.08
N GLN A 187 2.21 -11.81 26.09
CA GLN A 187 1.93 -13.23 26.27
C GLN A 187 0.63 -13.40 27.02
N PHE A 188 -0.23 -14.27 26.52
CA PHE A 188 -1.55 -14.57 27.06
C PHE A 188 -1.57 -16.02 27.54
N GLY A 189 -2.22 -16.27 28.68
CA GLY A 189 -2.48 -17.62 29.15
C GLY A 189 -3.59 -18.29 28.37
N HIS A 190 -4.56 -17.51 27.90
CA HIS A 190 -5.76 -17.99 27.22
C HIS A 190 -6.11 -17.10 26.02
N VAL A 191 -6.24 -17.72 24.84
CA VAL A 191 -6.67 -17.09 23.59
C VAL A 191 -7.98 -17.72 23.14
N PHE A 192 -8.96 -16.88 22.83
CA PHE A 192 -10.30 -17.25 22.40
C PHE A 192 -10.57 -16.64 21.02
N ILE A 193 -11.21 -17.40 20.15
CA ILE A 193 -11.67 -16.90 18.85
C ILE A 193 -13.12 -17.33 18.62
N VAL A 194 -13.92 -16.37 18.13
CA VAL A 194 -15.31 -16.57 17.66
C VAL A 194 -15.39 -15.97 16.26
N ILE A 195 -15.97 -16.71 15.32
CA ILE A 195 -16.12 -16.28 13.93
C ILE A 195 -17.61 -16.32 13.60
N GLY A 196 -18.13 -15.22 13.06
CA GLY A 196 -19.44 -15.17 12.43
C GLY A 196 -19.32 -15.25 10.91
N GLU A 197 -20.46 -15.28 10.23
CA GLU A 197 -20.56 -15.62 8.82
C GLU A 197 -21.09 -14.47 7.96
N ASN A 198 -20.55 -14.34 6.74
CA ASN A 198 -21.16 -13.66 5.59
C ASN A 198 -21.78 -12.28 5.90
N SER A 199 -21.03 -11.42 6.59
CA SER A 199 -21.57 -10.18 7.15
C SER A 199 -20.65 -8.98 6.95
N PRO A 200 -21.07 -7.95 6.19
CA PRO A 200 -20.23 -6.78 5.94
C PRO A 200 -20.10 -5.92 7.20
N TYR A 201 -18.92 -5.31 7.38
CA TYR A 201 -18.62 -4.36 8.46
C TYR A 201 -19.73 -3.32 8.70
N SER A 202 -20.37 -2.82 7.63
CA SER A 202 -21.43 -1.81 7.73
C SER A 202 -22.74 -2.31 8.33
N SER A 203 -22.99 -3.62 8.33
CA SER A 203 -24.22 -4.20 8.89
C SER A 203 -24.03 -4.65 10.34
N THR A 204 -22.79 -4.81 10.80
CA THR A 204 -22.41 -5.32 12.12
C THR A 204 -21.94 -4.20 13.07
N TYR A 205 -20.99 -3.36 12.64
CA TYR A 205 -20.47 -2.27 13.48
C TYR A 205 -21.30 -0.98 13.40
N ASN A 206 -21.54 -0.34 14.56
CA ASN A 206 -22.35 0.88 14.66
C ASN A 206 -23.72 0.73 13.98
N SER A 207 -24.26 -0.49 14.10
CA SER A 207 -25.50 -0.93 13.49
C SER A 207 -26.51 -1.31 14.56
N SER A 208 -27.80 -1.17 14.25
CA SER A 208 -28.87 -1.66 15.13
C SER A 208 -28.96 -3.19 15.17
N ASN A 209 -28.26 -3.89 14.26
CA ASN A 209 -28.32 -5.34 14.16
C ASN A 209 -27.48 -6.05 15.23
N MET A 210 -26.34 -5.47 15.62
CA MET A 210 -25.40 -6.06 16.60
C MET A 210 -24.95 -5.05 17.68
N PRO A 211 -25.90 -4.55 18.49
CA PRO A 211 -25.59 -3.56 19.51
C PRO A 211 -24.63 -4.07 20.60
N TYR A 212 -24.63 -5.36 20.92
CA TYR A 212 -23.71 -5.92 21.92
C TYR A 212 -22.27 -5.95 21.39
N LEU A 213 -22.04 -6.47 20.18
CA LEU A 213 -20.70 -6.47 19.57
C LEU A 213 -20.17 -5.05 19.39
N THR A 214 -21.00 -4.12 18.91
CA THR A 214 -20.65 -2.69 18.82
C THR A 214 -20.22 -2.14 20.20
N SER A 215 -20.90 -2.53 21.28
CA SER A 215 -20.54 -2.07 22.63
C SER A 215 -19.16 -2.60 23.08
N LEU A 216 -18.80 -3.82 22.68
CA LEU A 216 -17.48 -4.38 22.95
C LEU A 216 -16.40 -3.67 22.12
N ALA A 217 -16.67 -3.40 20.83
CA ALA A 217 -15.79 -2.66 19.95
C ALA A 217 -15.49 -1.24 20.48
N ASP A 218 -16.51 -0.53 20.97
CA ASP A 218 -16.36 0.81 21.53
C ASP A 218 -15.69 0.82 22.90
N GLN A 219 -15.75 -0.28 23.66
CA GLN A 219 -15.10 -0.43 24.95
C GLN A 219 -13.63 -0.83 24.83
N TYR A 220 -13.31 -1.76 23.93
CA TYR A 220 -12.00 -2.38 23.79
C TYR A 220 -11.34 -1.92 22.49
N GLY A 221 -10.97 -2.86 21.62
CA GLY A 221 -10.31 -2.59 20.35
C GLY A 221 -11.18 -2.96 19.16
N LEU A 222 -11.22 -2.08 18.15
CA LEU A 222 -11.83 -2.32 16.85
C LEU A 222 -10.79 -2.12 15.74
N SER A 223 -10.67 -3.06 14.81
CA SER A 223 -9.98 -2.81 13.55
C SER A 223 -10.92 -2.14 12.56
N THR A 224 -10.61 -0.92 12.12
CA THR A 224 -11.34 -0.28 11.02
C THR A 224 -10.73 -0.61 9.66
N MET A 225 -9.60 -1.31 9.64
CA MET A 225 -8.82 -1.65 8.44
C MET A 225 -8.61 -3.17 8.32
N TYR A 226 -9.71 -3.94 8.27
CA TYR A 226 -9.68 -5.39 8.20
C TYR A 226 -10.50 -5.92 7.01
N TRP A 227 -9.88 -6.73 6.16
CA TRP A 227 -10.51 -7.33 4.98
C TRP A 227 -10.31 -8.84 4.99
N ALA A 228 -11.40 -9.57 4.78
CA ALA A 228 -11.42 -11.01 4.64
C ALA A 228 -10.73 -11.48 3.36
N ASP A 229 -10.25 -12.72 3.37
CA ASP A 229 -9.29 -13.20 2.39
C ASP A 229 -9.93 -13.59 1.06
N THR A 230 -11.10 -14.22 1.06
CA THR A 230 -11.73 -14.79 -0.14
C THR A 230 -13.23 -14.98 0.02
N HIS A 231 -13.91 -15.32 -1.08
CA HIS A 231 -15.16 -16.09 -1.10
C HIS A 231 -14.93 -17.49 -1.71
N PRO A 232 -15.70 -18.52 -1.34
CA PRO A 232 -16.66 -18.57 -0.23
C PRO A 232 -15.98 -18.98 1.11
N SER A 233 -16.78 -19.13 2.16
CA SER A 233 -16.38 -19.26 3.57
C SER A 233 -15.21 -20.19 3.87
N ILE A 234 -15.17 -21.41 3.32
CA ILE A 234 -14.20 -22.43 3.73
C ILE A 234 -12.74 -21.95 3.67
N GLY A 235 -12.39 -21.15 2.66
CA GLY A 235 -11.03 -20.64 2.50
C GLY A 235 -10.62 -19.71 3.65
N ASN A 236 -11.52 -18.89 4.17
CA ASN A 236 -11.24 -17.98 5.28
C ASN A 236 -10.93 -18.75 6.58
N TYR A 237 -11.69 -19.79 6.87
CA TYR A 237 -11.47 -20.70 8.01
C TYR A 237 -10.14 -21.44 7.94
N GLU A 238 -9.73 -21.89 6.74
CA GLU A 238 -8.42 -22.48 6.53
C GLU A 238 -7.28 -21.46 6.81
N VAL A 239 -7.49 -20.17 6.49
CA VAL A 239 -6.52 -19.12 6.83
C VAL A 239 -6.45 -18.87 8.32
N PHE A 240 -7.58 -18.83 9.04
CA PHE A 240 -7.58 -18.67 10.50
C PHE A 240 -6.82 -19.77 11.24
N THR A 241 -6.73 -20.99 10.67
CA THR A 241 -6.08 -22.14 11.32
C THR A 241 -4.67 -22.43 10.84
N ALA A 242 -4.41 -22.31 9.54
CA ALA A 242 -3.13 -22.67 8.93
C ALA A 242 -2.48 -21.55 8.11
N GLY A 243 -3.17 -20.42 7.93
CA GLY A 243 -2.66 -19.29 7.15
C GLY A 243 -2.61 -19.58 5.66
N GLN A 244 -3.42 -20.52 5.17
CA GLN A 244 -3.45 -20.95 3.77
C GLN A 244 -4.88 -21.19 3.33
N ILE A 245 -5.14 -20.99 2.03
CA ILE A 245 -6.39 -21.39 1.38
C ILE A 245 -6.09 -22.66 0.59
N PHE A 246 -6.52 -23.82 1.09
CA PHE A 246 -6.42 -25.11 0.42
C PHE A 246 -7.56 -25.32 -0.57
N SER A 247 -8.76 -24.81 -0.25
CA SER A 247 -9.94 -24.88 -1.11
C SER A 247 -10.83 -23.65 -0.96
N ASN A 248 -11.62 -23.39 -2.00
CA ASN A 248 -12.73 -22.42 -2.02
C ASN A 248 -14.03 -23.13 -2.43
N ASN A 249 -14.14 -24.41 -2.09
CA ASN A 249 -15.30 -25.23 -2.38
C ASN A 249 -15.96 -25.65 -1.07
N ASP A 250 -17.03 -24.96 -0.69
CA ASP A 250 -17.81 -25.22 0.53
C ASP A 250 -18.44 -26.62 0.61
N SER A 251 -18.42 -27.37 -0.48
CA SER A 251 -18.85 -28.78 -0.47
C SER A 251 -17.76 -29.73 0.04
N ASP A 252 -16.53 -29.24 0.26
CA ASP A 252 -15.46 -30.06 0.81
C ASP A 252 -15.72 -30.38 2.28
N THR A 253 -15.34 -31.60 2.67
CA THR A 253 -15.53 -32.16 4.01
C THR A 253 -14.19 -32.69 4.51
N PRO A 254 -14.04 -32.99 5.82
CA PRO A 254 -12.84 -33.65 6.33
C PRO A 254 -12.48 -34.96 5.61
N PHE A 255 -13.44 -35.62 4.97
CA PHE A 255 -13.20 -36.83 4.17
C PHE A 255 -12.68 -36.51 2.76
N SER A 256 -13.23 -35.49 2.09
CA SER A 256 -12.78 -35.11 0.73
C SER A 256 -11.52 -34.24 0.73
N LEU A 257 -11.25 -33.53 1.83
CA LEU A 257 -10.12 -32.64 2.00
C LEU A 257 -9.42 -32.85 3.37
N PRO A 258 -8.80 -34.02 3.62
CA PRO A 258 -8.02 -34.21 4.84
C PRO A 258 -6.73 -33.37 4.79
N LEU A 259 -6.52 -32.51 5.78
CA LEU A 259 -5.35 -31.63 5.88
C LEU A 259 -4.31 -32.21 6.85
N SER A 260 -3.04 -31.98 6.58
CA SER A 260 -1.93 -32.39 7.48
C SER A 260 -0.83 -31.33 7.59
N SER A 261 -1.09 -30.14 7.06
CA SER A 261 -0.22 -28.97 7.20
C SER A 261 -0.10 -28.54 8.66
N ASP A 262 0.96 -27.79 8.96
CA ASP A 262 1.07 -27.11 10.25
C ASP A 262 -0.11 -26.15 10.42
N ASN A 263 -0.67 -26.14 11.64
CA ASN A 263 -1.86 -25.39 12.00
C ASN A 263 -1.76 -24.99 13.48
N ILE A 264 -2.61 -24.07 13.90
CA ILE A 264 -2.54 -23.48 15.24
C ILE A 264 -2.66 -24.53 16.36
N ALA A 265 -3.57 -25.49 16.23
CA ALA A 265 -3.77 -26.53 17.24
C ALA A 265 -2.54 -27.46 17.35
N ALA A 266 -1.96 -27.86 16.21
CA ALA A 266 -0.72 -28.63 16.19
C ALA A 266 0.45 -27.86 16.83
N GLU A 267 0.57 -26.55 16.60
CA GLU A 267 1.61 -25.72 17.23
C GLU A 267 1.37 -25.57 18.75
N VAL A 268 0.12 -25.48 19.20
CA VAL A 268 -0.23 -25.52 20.62
C VAL A 268 0.21 -26.85 21.26
N GLU A 269 -0.08 -27.98 20.62
CA GLU A 269 0.36 -29.32 21.09
C GLU A 269 1.88 -29.45 21.14
N LYS A 270 2.58 -29.01 20.08
CA LYS A 270 4.07 -29.00 20.03
C LYS A 270 4.69 -28.15 21.14
N ALA A 271 4.02 -27.06 21.53
CA ALA A 271 4.43 -26.20 22.63
C ALA A 271 4.09 -26.76 24.03
N GLY A 272 3.46 -27.94 24.11
CA GLY A 272 3.03 -28.55 25.37
C GLY A 272 1.88 -27.80 26.06
N LYS A 273 1.10 -27.04 25.29
CA LYS A 273 -0.06 -26.25 25.73
C LYS A 273 -1.36 -27.00 25.41
N THR A 274 -2.46 -26.57 26.02
CA THR A 274 -3.78 -27.19 25.81
C THR A 274 -4.61 -26.39 24.82
N TRP A 275 -5.42 -27.08 24.01
CA TRP A 275 -6.44 -26.47 23.18
C TRP A 275 -7.74 -27.26 23.27
N LYS A 276 -8.87 -26.58 23.05
CA LYS A 276 -10.15 -27.21 22.76
C LYS A 276 -10.88 -26.42 21.70
N ASP A 277 -11.64 -27.15 20.91
CA ASP A 277 -12.61 -26.64 19.96
C ASP A 277 -13.99 -26.99 20.50
N TYR A 278 -14.74 -25.96 20.87
CA TYR A 278 -16.05 -26.04 21.48
C TYR A 278 -17.08 -25.84 20.38
N VAL A 279 -17.70 -26.94 19.97
CA VAL A 279 -18.59 -26.99 18.82
C VAL A 279 -20.04 -27.00 19.28
N GLU A 280 -20.80 -26.01 18.82
CA GLU A 280 -22.23 -25.96 19.02
C GLU A 280 -22.95 -26.73 17.92
N THR A 281 -23.76 -27.71 18.30
CA THR A 281 -24.44 -28.59 17.35
C THR A 281 -25.95 -28.39 17.38
N GLY A 282 -26.52 -28.13 16.22
CA GLY A 282 -27.96 -28.31 15.97
C GLY A 282 -28.33 -29.80 15.94
N GLY A 283 -29.52 -30.16 16.44
CA GLY A 283 -29.90 -31.54 16.74
C GLY A 283 -29.53 -32.61 15.67
N SER A 284 -29.12 -33.79 16.16
CA SER A 284 -28.83 -35.04 15.45
C SER A 284 -27.65 -35.09 14.47
N ASP A 285 -26.85 -34.03 14.32
CA ASP A 285 -25.63 -34.11 13.51
C ASP A 285 -24.56 -35.00 14.20
N ALA A 286 -23.97 -35.89 13.41
CA ALA A 286 -23.09 -36.98 13.83
C ALA A 286 -21.59 -36.63 13.77
N SER A 287 -21.24 -35.41 13.35
CA SER A 287 -19.86 -34.96 13.19
C SER A 287 -19.09 -34.89 14.51
N VAL A 288 -19.76 -34.56 15.63
CA VAL A 288 -19.19 -34.60 16.99
C VAL A 288 -20.01 -35.53 17.89
N GLN A 289 -19.47 -36.71 18.17
CA GLN A 289 -20.15 -37.74 18.95
C GLN A 289 -20.42 -37.28 20.39
N GLY A 290 -21.68 -37.34 20.83
CA GLY A 290 -22.10 -36.95 22.17
C GLY A 290 -22.68 -35.53 22.27
N CYS A 291 -22.64 -34.76 21.18
CA CYS A 291 -23.25 -33.43 21.10
C CYS A 291 -24.70 -33.56 20.64
N GLY A 292 -25.57 -33.87 21.60
CA GLY A 292 -26.97 -34.22 21.35
C GLY A 292 -27.99 -33.20 21.85
N ALA A 293 -27.61 -32.00 22.28
CA ALA A 293 -28.57 -31.11 22.93
C ALA A 293 -28.21 -29.62 22.84
N LEU A 294 -29.25 -28.83 22.54
CA LEU A 294 -29.43 -27.41 22.87
C LEU A 294 -28.73 -26.41 21.94
N ASN A 295 -29.34 -26.12 20.79
CA ASN A 295 -29.70 -24.79 20.28
C ASN A 295 -30.32 -24.94 18.87
N SER A 296 -31.06 -23.92 18.42
CA SER A 296 -31.70 -23.93 17.09
C SER A 296 -30.65 -23.77 16.00
N GLY A 297 -30.71 -24.54 14.91
CA GLY A 297 -29.78 -24.39 13.77
C GLY A 297 -29.23 -25.73 13.28
N THR A 298 -28.24 -25.67 12.38
CA THR A 298 -27.51 -26.83 11.85
C THR A 298 -26.01 -26.59 12.00
N TYR A 299 -25.25 -27.62 12.32
CA TYR A 299 -23.79 -27.50 12.36
C TYR A 299 -23.18 -27.58 10.95
N TYR A 300 -22.22 -26.72 10.65
CA TYR A 300 -21.50 -26.71 9.37
C TYR A 300 -20.02 -26.95 9.60
N VAL A 301 -19.57 -28.17 9.29
CA VAL A 301 -18.15 -28.54 9.48
C VAL A 301 -17.18 -27.60 8.78
N ARG A 302 -17.56 -26.99 7.64
CA ARG A 302 -16.74 -26.02 6.92
C ARG A 302 -16.51 -24.70 7.68
N HIS A 303 -17.35 -24.38 8.68
CA HIS A 303 -17.17 -23.25 9.61
C HIS A 303 -16.33 -23.67 10.86
N ASP A 304 -15.83 -24.91 10.87
CA ASP A 304 -14.94 -25.45 11.90
C ASP A 304 -13.75 -26.19 11.25
N PRO A 305 -12.73 -25.43 10.81
CA PRO A 305 -11.62 -25.95 10.03
C PRO A 305 -10.74 -26.95 10.81
N LEU A 306 -10.76 -26.94 12.15
CA LEU A 306 -9.98 -27.88 12.96
C LEU A 306 -10.43 -29.33 12.71
N GLN A 307 -11.66 -29.56 12.24
CA GLN A 307 -12.15 -30.87 11.84
C GLN A 307 -11.42 -31.47 10.63
N TYR A 308 -10.83 -30.65 9.76
CA TYR A 308 -10.16 -31.10 8.53
C TYR A 308 -8.74 -31.62 8.80
N PHE A 309 -8.08 -31.16 9.87
CA PHE A 309 -6.69 -31.52 10.16
C PHE A 309 -6.56 -32.91 10.78
N THR A 310 -5.73 -33.75 10.20
CA THR A 310 -5.48 -35.15 10.60
C THR A 310 -4.33 -35.31 11.59
N ASN A 311 -3.54 -34.25 11.78
CA ASN A 311 -2.31 -34.20 12.58
C ASN A 311 -2.50 -33.54 13.95
N ILE A 312 -3.71 -33.57 14.51
CA ILE A 312 -4.07 -32.99 15.82
C ILE A 312 -4.88 -33.99 16.64
N ASN A 313 -4.91 -33.82 17.95
CA ASN A 313 -5.70 -34.67 18.84
C ASN A 313 -7.20 -34.35 18.76
N LYS A 314 -7.95 -35.14 17.98
CA LYS A 314 -9.41 -35.00 17.81
C LYS A 314 -10.23 -35.13 19.10
N ALA A 315 -9.68 -35.68 20.18
CA ALA A 315 -10.37 -35.72 21.47
C ALA A 315 -10.56 -34.32 22.10
N ASN A 316 -9.88 -33.30 21.57
CA ASN A 316 -10.02 -31.91 22.02
C ASN A 316 -11.17 -31.16 21.33
N ILE A 317 -11.84 -31.78 20.36
CA ILE A 317 -13.10 -31.29 19.78
C ILE A 317 -14.23 -31.78 20.67
N VAL A 318 -14.93 -30.87 21.32
CA VAL A 318 -15.93 -31.16 22.36
C VAL A 318 -17.20 -30.38 22.12
N CYS A 319 -18.30 -30.82 22.73
CA CYS A 319 -19.56 -30.08 22.67
C CYS A 319 -19.44 -28.73 23.36
N PHE A 320 -20.13 -27.72 22.81
CA PHE A 320 -20.13 -26.36 23.36
C PHE A 320 -20.57 -26.30 24.83
N SER A 321 -21.46 -27.20 25.27
CA SER A 321 -21.87 -27.31 26.68
C SER A 321 -20.71 -27.55 27.67
N GLN A 322 -19.58 -28.08 27.20
CA GLN A 322 -18.37 -28.22 28.00
C GLN A 322 -17.71 -26.87 28.30
N PHE A 323 -17.89 -25.84 27.45
CA PHE A 323 -17.31 -24.51 27.63
C PHE A 323 -17.75 -23.89 28.95
N ALA A 324 -19.06 -23.86 29.23
CA ALA A 324 -19.60 -23.35 30.49
C ALA A 324 -19.06 -24.11 31.71
N THR A 325 -18.85 -25.43 31.59
CA THR A 325 -18.27 -26.26 32.65
C THR A 325 -16.80 -25.92 32.89
N ASP A 326 -16.00 -25.80 31.82
CA ASP A 326 -14.58 -25.46 31.91
C ASP A 326 -14.37 -24.03 32.43
N LEU A 327 -15.23 -23.10 32.01
CA LEU A 327 -15.24 -21.72 32.50
C LEU A 327 -15.53 -21.67 34.01
N ALA A 328 -16.59 -22.35 34.46
CA ALA A 328 -16.97 -22.39 35.88
C ALA A 328 -15.90 -23.04 36.77
N ASN A 329 -15.16 -24.02 36.23
CA ASN A 329 -14.09 -24.73 36.95
C ASN A 329 -12.72 -24.04 36.82
N ASN A 330 -12.62 -22.94 36.08
CA ASN A 330 -11.36 -22.25 35.78
C ASN A 330 -10.31 -23.17 35.13
N THR A 331 -10.76 -24.00 34.17
CA THR A 331 -9.96 -25.00 33.44
C THR A 331 -10.03 -24.82 31.93
N LEU A 332 -10.30 -23.59 31.46
CA LEU A 332 -10.26 -23.28 30.03
C LEU A 332 -8.84 -23.53 29.48
N PRO A 333 -8.70 -24.01 28.24
CA PRO A 333 -7.41 -24.32 27.64
C PRO A 333 -6.64 -23.05 27.23
N ASN A 334 -5.38 -23.20 26.84
CA ASN A 334 -4.61 -22.09 26.30
C ASN A 334 -5.21 -21.54 25.00
N LEU A 335 -5.69 -22.40 24.11
CA LEU A 335 -6.45 -22.00 22.92
C LEU A 335 -7.89 -22.54 23.00
N SER A 336 -8.86 -21.65 22.96
CA SER A 336 -10.28 -22.01 22.89
C SER A 336 -10.85 -21.52 21.56
N TRP A 337 -11.18 -22.46 20.69
CA TRP A 337 -11.94 -22.18 19.47
C TRP A 337 -13.42 -22.33 19.80
N LEU A 338 -14.21 -21.28 19.60
CA LEU A 338 -15.63 -21.26 19.95
C LEU A 338 -16.41 -21.24 18.63
N SER A 339 -16.96 -22.38 18.23
CA SER A 339 -17.66 -22.59 16.96
C SER A 339 -19.18 -22.57 17.20
N PRO A 340 -19.89 -21.45 16.93
CA PRO A 340 -21.34 -21.43 16.98
C PRO A 340 -21.94 -22.30 15.87
N ASN A 341 -23.21 -22.66 16.00
CA ASN A 341 -23.93 -23.37 14.94
C ASN A 341 -24.42 -22.39 13.85
N GLY A 342 -24.94 -22.90 12.74
CA GLY A 342 -25.40 -22.11 11.59
C GLY A 342 -26.49 -21.06 11.86
N CYS A 343 -27.21 -21.10 12.97
CA CYS A 343 -28.11 -20.01 13.37
C CYS A 343 -27.39 -18.99 14.28
N ASP A 344 -26.48 -19.47 15.10
CA ASP A 344 -25.77 -18.69 16.11
C ASP A 344 -24.43 -18.14 15.59
N ASP A 345 -24.09 -18.32 14.31
CA ASP A 345 -22.94 -17.72 13.61
C ASP A 345 -23.34 -16.59 12.64
N ALA A 346 -24.64 -16.27 12.56
CA ALA A 346 -25.27 -15.34 11.60
C ALA A 346 -25.40 -15.83 10.14
N HIS A 347 -25.19 -17.13 9.87
CA HIS A 347 -25.35 -17.70 8.53
C HIS A 347 -26.83 -17.92 8.14
N ASP A 348 -27.55 -18.75 8.90
CA ASP A 348 -28.94 -19.15 8.65
C ASP A 348 -29.96 -18.22 9.33
N CYS A 349 -29.55 -17.65 10.47
CA CYS A 349 -30.35 -16.71 11.24
C CYS A 349 -29.74 -15.31 11.20
N GLY A 350 -30.52 -14.30 11.56
CA GLY A 350 -30.07 -12.92 11.45
C GLY A 350 -28.98 -12.54 12.46
N LEU A 351 -28.23 -11.50 12.13
CA LEU A 351 -27.21 -10.86 12.98
C LEU A 351 -27.62 -10.65 14.45
N GLY A 352 -28.89 -10.30 14.71
CA GLY A 352 -29.40 -10.11 16.08
C GLY A 352 -29.48 -11.41 16.90
N THR A 353 -29.58 -12.57 16.26
CA THR A 353 -29.46 -13.87 16.93
C THR A 353 -28.03 -14.09 17.39
N PHE A 354 -27.05 -13.93 16.49
CA PHE A 354 -25.64 -14.03 16.84
C PHE A 354 -25.22 -13.01 17.90
N ASP A 355 -25.68 -11.76 17.82
CA ASP A 355 -25.39 -10.75 18.84
C ASP A 355 -25.91 -11.14 20.24
N ASN A 356 -27.08 -11.78 20.30
CA ASN A 356 -27.63 -12.32 21.54
C ASN A 356 -26.86 -13.57 22.02
N TRP A 357 -26.40 -14.42 21.10
CA TRP A 357 -25.54 -15.55 21.42
C TRP A 357 -24.21 -15.08 22.02
N LEU A 358 -23.55 -14.10 21.40
CA LEU A 358 -22.35 -13.44 21.94
C LEU A 358 -22.61 -12.91 23.35
N LYS A 359 -23.72 -12.23 23.56
CA LYS A 359 -24.08 -11.72 24.89
C LYS A 359 -24.24 -12.84 25.93
N THR A 360 -24.81 -13.97 25.52
CA THR A 360 -25.16 -15.09 26.41
C THR A 360 -23.93 -15.95 26.74
N GLU A 361 -23.14 -16.29 25.73
CA GLU A 361 -22.01 -17.23 25.88
C GLU A 361 -20.68 -16.51 26.17
N ILE A 362 -20.45 -15.34 25.57
CA ILE A 362 -19.21 -14.56 25.76
C ILE A 362 -19.30 -13.61 26.96
N GLY A 363 -20.51 -13.14 27.31
CA GLY A 363 -20.71 -12.29 28.49
C GLY A 363 -20.12 -12.88 29.78
N PRO A 364 -20.42 -14.16 30.13
CA PRO A 364 -19.82 -14.83 31.28
C PRO A 364 -18.29 -14.98 31.19
N LEU A 365 -17.73 -15.21 30.00
CA LEU A 365 -16.29 -15.26 29.78
C LEU A 365 -15.64 -13.91 30.13
N LEU A 366 -16.19 -12.81 29.66
CA LEU A 366 -15.66 -11.47 29.95
C LEU A 366 -15.81 -11.07 31.43
N ALA A 367 -16.80 -11.63 32.13
CA ALA A 367 -16.96 -11.45 33.58
C ALA A 367 -15.98 -12.29 34.41
N SER A 368 -15.30 -13.27 33.81
CA SER A 368 -14.38 -14.18 34.50
C SER A 368 -13.01 -13.55 34.76
N SER A 369 -12.22 -14.20 35.62
CA SER A 369 -10.89 -13.69 36.02
C SER A 369 -9.91 -13.48 34.86
N TYR A 370 -10.09 -14.18 33.74
CA TYR A 370 -9.23 -14.03 32.54
C TYR A 370 -9.30 -12.62 31.92
N PHE A 371 -10.42 -11.91 32.07
CA PHE A 371 -10.65 -10.59 31.45
C PHE A 371 -10.81 -9.44 32.47
N GLN A 372 -10.68 -9.74 33.76
CA GLN A 372 -10.63 -8.74 34.82
C GLN A 372 -9.19 -8.19 35.00
N PRO A 373 -8.97 -7.09 35.73
CA PRO A 373 -7.63 -6.53 35.92
C PRO A 373 -6.61 -7.55 36.41
N GLY A 374 -5.51 -7.72 35.67
CA GLY A 374 -4.48 -8.73 35.92
C GLY A 374 -4.72 -10.08 35.25
N GLY A 375 -5.85 -10.26 34.56
CA GLY A 375 -6.14 -11.40 33.70
C GLY A 375 -5.30 -11.41 32.42
N ASP A 376 -5.15 -12.59 31.85
CA ASP A 376 -4.30 -12.89 30.69
C ASP A 376 -5.09 -13.51 29.53
N GLY A 377 -6.38 -13.19 29.45
CA GLY A 377 -7.28 -13.55 28.35
C GLY A 377 -7.16 -12.60 27.16
N LEU A 378 -7.13 -13.17 25.96
CA LEU A 378 -7.30 -12.49 24.68
C LEU A 378 -8.48 -13.10 23.96
N LEU A 379 -9.50 -12.30 23.65
CA LEU A 379 -10.62 -12.71 22.81
C LEU A 379 -10.60 -11.92 21.51
N ILE A 380 -10.77 -12.62 20.39
CA ILE A 380 -10.94 -12.04 19.07
C ILE A 380 -12.30 -12.48 18.52
N ILE A 381 -13.13 -11.52 18.13
CA ILE A 381 -14.41 -11.76 17.46
C ILE A 381 -14.30 -11.16 16.06
N THR A 382 -14.59 -11.93 15.03
CA THR A 382 -14.53 -11.49 13.62
C THR A 382 -15.60 -12.18 12.79
N PHE A 383 -15.65 -11.86 11.49
CA PHE A 383 -16.38 -12.63 10.49
C PHE A 383 -15.42 -13.24 9.48
N ASP A 384 -15.86 -14.30 8.81
CA ASP A 384 -15.12 -15.01 7.77
C ASP A 384 -15.06 -14.20 6.47
N GLU A 385 -16.16 -13.62 6.03
CA GLU A 385 -16.30 -12.79 4.84
C GLU A 385 -17.54 -11.88 4.96
N ASP A 386 -17.68 -10.95 4.03
CA ASP A 386 -18.92 -10.18 3.88
C ASP A 386 -20.01 -10.96 3.13
N ASP A 387 -21.17 -10.34 2.93
CA ASP A 387 -22.31 -10.94 2.22
C ASP A 387 -22.19 -10.88 0.69
N GLY A 388 -20.98 -10.64 0.16
CA GLY A 388 -20.70 -10.35 -1.24
C GLY A 388 -21.04 -8.93 -1.67
N SER A 389 -21.43 -8.04 -0.75
CA SER A 389 -21.76 -6.65 -1.09
C SER A 389 -20.56 -5.70 -1.13
N GLY A 390 -19.42 -6.07 -0.53
CA GLY A 390 -18.24 -5.21 -0.46
C GLY A 390 -17.34 -5.29 -1.69
N THR A 391 -16.17 -4.69 -1.55
CA THR A 391 -15.15 -4.63 -2.61
C THR A 391 -13.75 -4.69 -1.99
N PRO A 392 -12.84 -5.51 -2.52
CA PRO A 392 -13.02 -6.49 -3.60
C PRO A 392 -13.97 -7.63 -3.21
N ASN A 393 -14.79 -8.09 -4.15
CA ASN A 393 -15.57 -9.32 -4.04
C ASN A 393 -15.03 -10.29 -5.09
N CYS A 394 -14.25 -11.28 -4.64
CA CYS A 394 -13.65 -12.28 -5.52
C CYS A 394 -13.40 -13.62 -4.81
N SER A 395 -13.11 -14.66 -5.59
CA SER A 395 -12.57 -15.92 -5.07
C SER A 395 -11.10 -16.03 -5.41
N THR A 396 -10.27 -16.39 -4.42
CA THR A 396 -8.81 -16.50 -4.56
C THR A 396 -8.25 -17.56 -3.63
N THR A 397 -7.19 -18.25 -4.03
CA THR A 397 -6.40 -19.11 -3.13
C THR A 397 -5.12 -18.42 -2.62
N THR A 398 -5.00 -17.12 -2.89
CA THR A 398 -3.90 -16.27 -2.40
C THR A 398 -4.38 -15.41 -1.25
N VAL A 399 -3.77 -15.58 -0.09
CA VAL A 399 -3.99 -14.79 1.13
C VAL A 399 -3.60 -13.31 0.92
N GLY A 400 -4.28 -12.40 1.61
CA GLY A 400 -3.98 -10.97 1.64
C GLY A 400 -4.50 -10.18 0.44
N GLN A 401 -5.44 -10.73 -0.35
CA GLN A 401 -6.02 -10.03 -1.50
C GLN A 401 -7.29 -9.21 -1.16
N GLY A 402 -7.83 -9.36 0.06
CA GLY A 402 -9.02 -8.65 0.52
C GLY A 402 -10.30 -9.07 -0.21
N CYS A 403 -10.31 -10.25 -0.84
CA CYS A 403 -11.38 -10.68 -1.73
C CYS A 403 -12.69 -11.03 -1.03
N GLY A 404 -12.68 -11.27 0.28
CA GLY A 404 -13.88 -11.52 1.10
C GLY A 404 -14.53 -10.26 1.64
N GLY A 405 -14.08 -9.07 1.22
CA GLY A 405 -14.65 -7.80 1.64
C GLY A 405 -14.31 -7.38 3.07
N GLN A 406 -14.89 -6.26 3.52
CA GLN A 406 -14.58 -5.67 4.83
C GLN A 406 -15.48 -6.27 5.91
N VAL A 407 -14.88 -6.77 7.00
CA VAL A 407 -15.59 -7.38 8.13
C VAL A 407 -15.26 -6.70 9.46
N GLU A 408 -16.17 -6.77 10.43
CA GLU A 408 -15.92 -6.26 11.78
C GLU A 408 -14.97 -7.20 12.53
N THR A 409 -13.91 -6.64 13.12
CA THR A 409 -12.94 -7.39 13.93
C THR A 409 -12.68 -6.68 15.24
N VAL A 410 -13.05 -7.33 16.35
CA VAL A 410 -12.98 -6.81 17.70
C VAL A 410 -11.94 -7.59 18.50
N VAL A 411 -11.03 -6.86 19.16
CA VAL A 411 -9.96 -7.42 20.00
C VAL A 411 -10.19 -6.99 21.44
N ILE A 412 -10.31 -7.95 22.34
CA ILE A 412 -10.72 -7.75 23.73
C ILE A 412 -9.67 -8.36 24.65
N SER A 413 -9.19 -7.57 25.61
CA SER A 413 -8.35 -8.08 26.70
C SER A 413 -8.31 -7.12 27.88
N ALA A 414 -7.97 -7.63 29.07
CA ALA A 414 -7.64 -6.81 30.23
C ALA A 414 -6.41 -5.89 30.00
N VAL A 415 -5.56 -6.22 29.02
CA VAL A 415 -4.36 -5.45 28.67
C VAL A 415 -4.46 -4.72 27.33
N SER A 416 -5.61 -4.79 26.62
CA SER A 416 -5.79 -4.03 25.39
C SER A 416 -6.03 -2.55 25.68
N LYS A 417 -5.64 -1.68 24.73
CA LYS A 417 -6.02 -0.27 24.74
C LYS A 417 -7.54 -0.15 24.66
N LEU A 418 -8.15 0.50 25.65
CA LEU A 418 -9.59 0.72 25.68
C LEU A 418 -10.02 1.78 24.66
N ALA A 419 -11.21 1.60 24.09
CA ALA A 419 -11.81 2.43 23.05
C ALA A 419 -10.86 2.72 21.87
N TYR A 420 -10.00 1.76 21.52
CA TYR A 420 -8.98 1.90 20.49
C TYR A 420 -9.53 1.49 19.12
N LYS A 421 -9.52 2.42 18.17
CA LYS A 421 -9.87 2.15 16.77
C LYS A 421 -8.60 2.11 15.94
N SER A 422 -8.15 0.90 15.61
CA SER A 422 -6.97 0.70 14.80
C SER A 422 -7.25 1.04 13.35
N THR A 423 -6.43 1.93 12.80
CA THR A 423 -6.30 2.16 11.35
C THR A 423 -5.01 1.54 10.80
N ALA A 424 -4.35 0.69 11.58
CA ALA A 424 -3.17 -0.04 11.14
C ALA A 424 -3.58 -1.21 10.24
N GLY A 425 -2.60 -1.80 9.59
CA GLY A 425 -2.77 -3.02 8.82
C GLY A 425 -1.43 -3.51 8.30
N ASP A 426 -1.46 -4.59 7.51
CA ASP A 426 -0.28 -5.25 6.99
C ASP A 426 0.04 -4.76 5.57
N PRO A 427 1.19 -4.11 5.34
CA PRO A 427 1.62 -3.66 4.02
C PRO A 427 1.78 -4.77 2.99
N ALA A 428 1.90 -6.03 3.43
CA ALA A 428 1.92 -7.17 2.52
C ALA A 428 0.54 -7.44 1.89
N ASN A 429 -0.52 -6.88 2.47
CA ASN A 429 -1.91 -7.18 2.14
C ASN A 429 -2.59 -6.05 1.36
N TYR A 430 -3.77 -6.37 0.84
CA TYR A 430 -4.66 -5.46 0.12
C TYR A 430 -4.79 -4.11 0.83
N ASN A 431 -4.45 -3.02 0.13
CA ASN A 431 -4.53 -1.66 0.66
C ASN A 431 -3.90 -1.44 2.07
N ASN A 432 -2.88 -2.23 2.42
CA ASN A 432 -2.26 -2.26 3.74
C ASN A 432 -3.25 -2.59 4.88
N THR A 433 -4.20 -3.52 4.67
CA THR A 433 -5.20 -3.93 5.68
C THR A 433 -4.71 -5.12 6.50
N TYR A 434 -5.34 -5.38 7.64
CA TYR A 434 -5.27 -6.69 8.28
C TYR A 434 -6.17 -7.70 7.55
N ASP A 435 -5.84 -8.99 7.66
CA ASP A 435 -6.61 -10.15 7.17
C ASP A 435 -6.61 -11.30 8.21
N HIS A 436 -7.11 -12.48 7.82
CA HIS A 436 -7.20 -13.64 8.72
C HIS A 436 -5.83 -14.21 9.12
N ALA A 437 -4.83 -14.09 8.25
CA ALA A 437 -3.47 -14.50 8.58
C ALA A 437 -2.85 -13.59 9.64
N ASN A 438 -3.24 -12.30 9.72
CA ASN A 438 -2.88 -11.43 10.84
C ASN A 438 -3.52 -11.89 12.16
N ILE A 439 -4.77 -12.37 12.17
CA ILE A 439 -5.38 -12.97 13.37
C ILE A 439 -4.62 -14.23 13.79
N LEU A 440 -4.35 -15.16 12.86
CA LEU A 440 -3.56 -16.37 13.17
C LEU A 440 -2.17 -16.02 13.73
N ARG A 441 -1.49 -15.04 13.13
CA ARG A 441 -0.21 -14.52 13.61
C ARG A 441 -0.32 -13.94 15.02
N THR A 442 -1.41 -13.23 15.31
CA THR A 442 -1.70 -12.64 16.62
C THR A 442 -1.92 -13.71 17.66
N MET A 443 -2.77 -14.71 17.39
CA MET A 443 -3.02 -15.83 18.31
C MET A 443 -1.75 -16.64 18.60
N ALA A 444 -0.97 -16.97 17.57
CA ALA A 444 0.27 -17.71 17.74
C ALA A 444 1.32 -16.90 18.53
N GLY A 445 1.45 -15.60 18.23
CA GLY A 445 2.32 -14.69 18.97
C GLY A 445 1.91 -14.54 20.44
N ALA A 446 0.61 -14.38 20.70
CA ALA A 446 0.01 -14.31 22.03
C ALA A 446 0.30 -15.55 22.88
N LEU A 447 0.27 -16.73 22.26
CA LEU A 447 0.53 -18.01 22.94
C LEU A 447 2.02 -18.38 23.00
N GLY A 448 2.90 -17.60 22.35
CA GLY A 448 4.34 -17.87 22.30
C GLY A 448 4.70 -19.08 21.44
N LEU A 449 3.92 -19.33 20.39
CA LEU A 449 4.07 -20.49 19.50
C LEU A 449 5.07 -20.20 18.38
N ASN A 450 5.58 -21.27 17.77
CA ASN A 450 6.31 -21.15 16.52
C ASN A 450 5.35 -20.79 15.39
N THR A 451 5.75 -19.87 14.52
CA THR A 451 4.91 -19.41 13.40
C THR A 451 5.47 -19.75 12.04
N SER A 452 6.67 -20.35 11.96
CA SER A 452 7.33 -20.60 10.68
C SER A 452 6.53 -21.51 9.74
N GLY A 453 5.70 -22.40 10.29
CA GLY A 453 4.87 -23.34 9.55
C GLY A 453 3.45 -22.85 9.23
N LEU A 454 3.01 -21.72 9.81
CA LEU A 454 1.63 -21.24 9.72
C LEU A 454 1.36 -20.40 8.46
N GLY A 455 1.78 -20.89 7.29
CA GLY A 455 1.44 -20.29 6.00
C GLY A 455 1.73 -18.79 5.89
N GLY A 456 0.74 -18.02 5.44
CA GLY A 456 0.77 -16.56 5.34
C GLY A 456 1.08 -15.87 6.67
N ALA A 457 0.57 -16.40 7.78
CA ALA A 457 0.79 -15.84 9.12
C ALA A 457 2.28 -15.80 9.52
N ALA A 458 3.13 -16.66 8.93
CA ALA A 458 4.57 -16.64 9.15
C ALA A 458 5.24 -15.32 8.72
N ARG A 459 4.61 -14.58 7.79
CA ARG A 459 5.14 -13.35 7.16
C ARG A 459 4.38 -12.10 7.57
N CYS A 460 3.16 -12.27 8.07
CA CYS A 460 2.32 -11.18 8.54
C CYS A 460 2.86 -10.54 9.83
N VAL A 461 2.51 -9.27 10.02
CA VAL A 461 2.66 -8.61 11.32
C VAL A 461 1.52 -9.02 12.25
N PRO A 462 1.74 -9.20 13.56
CA PRO A 462 0.64 -9.37 14.50
C PRO A 462 -0.12 -8.05 14.70
N MET A 463 -1.37 -8.14 15.15
CA MET A 463 -2.22 -7.00 15.57
C MET A 463 -1.78 -6.47 16.95
N ALA A 464 -0.48 -6.25 17.13
CA ALA A 464 0.12 -5.85 18.40
C ALA A 464 -0.16 -4.38 18.76
N ASP A 465 -0.67 -3.59 17.80
CA ASP A 465 -1.07 -2.20 18.01
C ASP A 465 -2.30 -2.06 18.92
N PHE A 466 -3.03 -3.14 19.17
CA PHE A 466 -4.15 -3.20 20.11
C PHE A 466 -3.74 -3.18 21.59
N PHE A 467 -2.45 -3.37 21.91
CA PHE A 467 -1.94 -3.47 23.28
C PHE A 467 -0.98 -2.35 23.65
#